data_AF-A7B106-F1
#
_entry.id   AF-A7B106-F1
#
_cell.length_a   1.000
_cell.length_b   1.000
_cell.length_c   1.000
_cell.angle_alpha   90.00
_cell.angle_beta   90.00
_cell.angle_gamma   90.00
#
_symmetry.space_group_name_H-M   'P 1'
#
loop_
_entity.id
_entity.type
_entity.pdbx_description
1 polymer ?
#
loop_
_entity_poly.entity_id
_entity_poly.type
_entity_poly.pdbx_seq_one_letter_code
_entity_poly.pdbx_strand_id
1 'polypeptide(L)'
;MGGIFIHIDFGGQKMKTYRLSKEEIFQWCSIPKEELACKEGLKVKLNVYEDKGALMEKLGNMMADEVIEHNQKEIPTKWVLPAGPTDEYDIFVRRVNEERISLKNLWIFHMDEFLDWEGRPLPVADTYESLEGTMNACFYGRIDEELNVPKEQRIWPRIDNIDYADNLCEELGGVDTVWAGVGATGLVAFNEAPRNYCYRLTVDEYAQGKTRIVELNDDSMVAMAHRSFGCCLDRIPPKAITLGFKVMLSAKRCVYMVGTGPWKQTVCRIILFSEPTLEYPVTLFPKYVPEVILCTTEETIDHPMAHETKGW
;
A
#
# COMPACT_ATOMS: atom_id res chain seq x y z
N MET A 1 -34.70 -47.24 12.85
CA MET A 1 -33.83 -46.45 11.98
C MET A 1 -32.93 -45.62 12.88
N GLY A 2 -31.65 -45.99 12.95
CA GLY A 2 -30.67 -45.33 13.83
C GLY A 2 -30.22 -44.00 13.24
N GLY A 3 -30.33 -42.93 14.02
CA GLY A 3 -29.73 -41.64 13.69
C GLY A 3 -28.23 -41.69 13.93
N ILE A 4 -27.45 -41.42 12.88
CA ILE A 4 -26.01 -41.20 12.97
C ILE A 4 -25.82 -39.80 13.56
N PHE A 5 -25.45 -39.73 14.84
CA PHE A 5 -24.89 -38.51 15.42
C PHE A 5 -23.44 -38.41 14.97
N ILE A 6 -23.15 -37.45 14.10
CA ILE A 6 -21.78 -37.08 13.75
C ILE A 6 -21.23 -36.31 14.94
N HIS A 7 -20.45 -36.98 15.79
CA HIS A 7 -19.63 -36.29 16.78
C HIS A 7 -18.49 -35.57 16.04
N ILE A 8 -18.66 -34.27 15.81
CA ILE A 8 -17.57 -33.40 15.39
C ILE A 8 -16.83 -32.99 16.66
N ASP A 9 -15.63 -33.55 16.83
CA ASP A 9 -14.73 -33.23 17.92
C ASP A 9 -14.07 -31.88 17.61
N PHE A 10 -14.61 -30.80 18.19
CA PHE A 10 -13.98 -29.49 18.14
C PHE A 10 -12.83 -29.48 19.14
N GLY A 11 -11.70 -30.07 18.75
CA GLY A 11 -10.44 -29.96 19.49
C GLY A 11 -10.24 -28.52 19.94
N GLY A 12 -10.09 -28.34 21.26
CA GLY A 12 -10.15 -27.05 21.93
C GLY A 12 -9.03 -26.08 21.55
N GLN A 13 -9.11 -25.47 20.37
CA GLN A 13 -8.53 -24.17 20.11
C GLN A 13 -9.55 -23.13 20.54
N LYS A 14 -9.24 -22.35 21.58
CA LYS A 14 -9.98 -21.12 21.89
C LYS A 14 -10.15 -20.35 20.58
N MET A 15 -11.40 -20.10 20.20
CA MET A 15 -11.74 -19.32 19.02
C MET A 15 -11.11 -17.92 19.21
N LYS A 16 -9.98 -17.68 18.56
CA LYS A 16 -9.30 -16.38 18.63
C LYS A 16 -10.14 -15.37 17.84
N THR A 17 -10.72 -14.40 18.53
CA THR A 17 -11.49 -13.29 17.90
C THR A 17 -10.59 -12.39 17.05
N TYR A 18 -9.32 -12.28 17.42
CA TYR A 18 -8.27 -11.52 16.74
C TYR A 18 -7.04 -12.40 16.58
N ARG A 19 -6.32 -12.27 15.46
CA ARG A 19 -5.06 -12.97 15.26
C ARG A 19 -3.96 -12.35 16.12
N LEU A 20 -3.92 -11.02 16.17
CA LEU A 20 -2.94 -10.27 16.96
C LEU A 20 -3.37 -10.22 18.44
N SER A 21 -2.47 -10.61 19.33
CA SER A 21 -2.64 -10.42 20.77
C SER A 21 -2.13 -9.06 21.22
N LYS A 22 -2.64 -8.57 22.35
CA LYS A 22 -2.15 -7.32 22.97
C LYS A 22 -0.70 -7.48 23.39
N GLU A 23 -0.35 -8.66 23.90
CA GLU A 23 0.98 -9.02 24.34
C GLU A 23 2.01 -8.93 23.20
N GLU A 24 1.68 -9.47 22.02
CA GLU A 24 2.53 -9.37 20.82
C GLU A 24 2.72 -7.90 20.41
N ILE A 25 1.63 -7.15 20.26
CA ILE A 25 1.70 -5.74 19.84
C ILE A 25 2.53 -4.94 20.85
N PHE A 26 2.27 -5.08 22.15
CA PHE A 26 2.99 -4.35 23.19
C PHE A 26 4.46 -4.72 23.22
N GLN A 27 4.78 -6.01 23.05
CA GLN A 27 6.17 -6.46 22.95
C GLN A 27 6.88 -5.79 21.78
N TRP A 28 6.30 -5.80 20.57
CA TRP A 28 6.92 -5.21 19.38
C TRP A 28 7.05 -3.67 19.47
N CYS A 29 6.03 -3.02 20.03
CA CYS A 29 6.00 -1.57 20.26
C CYS A 29 6.97 -1.09 21.34
N SER A 30 7.41 -1.97 22.24
CA SER A 30 8.37 -1.64 23.31
C SER A 30 9.83 -1.79 22.88
N ILE A 31 10.11 -2.31 21.68
CA ILE A 31 11.49 -2.49 21.21
C ILE A 31 12.10 -1.11 20.87
N PRO A 32 13.26 -0.72 21.44
CA PRO A 32 13.95 0.51 21.04
C PRO A 32 14.27 0.52 19.54
N LYS A 33 14.17 1.68 18.90
CA LYS A 33 14.37 1.77 17.44
C LYS A 33 15.78 1.33 17.01
N GLU A 34 16.77 1.58 17.86
CA GLU A 34 18.18 1.25 17.65
C GLU A 34 18.42 -0.27 17.62
N GLU A 35 17.53 -1.05 18.26
CA GLU A 35 17.62 -2.50 18.31
C GLU A 35 16.90 -3.19 17.14
N LEU A 36 15.99 -2.49 16.46
CA LEU A 36 15.10 -3.09 15.46
C LEU A 36 15.84 -3.80 14.33
N ALA A 37 16.82 -3.12 13.74
CA ALA A 37 17.57 -3.64 12.59
C ALA A 37 18.38 -4.90 12.93
N CYS A 38 18.65 -5.14 14.22
CA CYS A 38 19.41 -6.27 14.73
C CYS A 38 18.51 -7.40 15.25
N LYS A 39 17.17 -7.24 15.28
CA LYS A 39 16.27 -8.31 15.72
C LYS A 39 16.23 -9.44 14.69
N GLU A 40 16.22 -10.66 15.19
CA GLU A 40 15.97 -11.84 14.37
C GLU A 40 14.49 -11.93 13.97
N GLY A 41 14.22 -12.57 12.83
CA GLY A 41 12.85 -12.87 12.41
C GLY A 41 12.06 -11.69 11.83
N LEU A 42 12.72 -10.59 11.48
CA LEU A 42 12.08 -9.50 10.72
C LEU A 42 11.46 -10.06 9.43
N LYS A 43 10.20 -9.69 9.19
CA LYS A 43 9.45 -10.10 7.98
C LYS A 43 9.88 -9.33 6.74
N VAL A 44 10.50 -8.17 6.91
CA VAL A 44 10.92 -7.29 5.82
C VAL A 44 12.29 -6.70 6.09
N LYS A 45 12.98 -6.25 5.05
CA LYS A 45 14.19 -5.43 5.18
C LYS A 45 13.82 -4.05 5.69
N LEU A 46 14.50 -3.56 6.73
CA LEU A 46 14.28 -2.23 7.29
C LEU A 46 15.35 -1.25 6.81
N ASN A 47 14.93 -0.14 6.20
CA ASN A 47 15.76 1.00 5.86
C ASN A 47 15.22 2.24 6.57
N VAL A 48 16.03 2.83 7.45
CA VAL A 48 15.67 4.05 8.21
C VAL A 48 16.47 5.23 7.66
N TYR A 49 15.80 6.35 7.45
CA TYR A 49 16.37 7.62 6.99
C TYR A 49 16.19 8.70 8.03
N GLU A 50 17.05 9.71 8.00
CA GLU A 50 17.06 10.80 8.98
C GLU A 50 15.70 11.52 9.07
N ASP A 51 15.16 11.93 7.92
CA ASP A 51 13.90 12.65 7.84
C ASP A 51 13.10 12.28 6.58
N LYS A 52 11.94 12.94 6.42
CA LYS A 52 11.06 12.73 5.26
C LYS A 52 11.74 13.14 3.96
N GLY A 53 12.53 14.21 3.93
CA GLY A 53 13.22 14.68 2.73
C GLY A 53 14.22 13.64 2.23
N ALA A 54 15.08 13.15 3.11
CA ALA A 54 16.06 12.11 2.80
C ALA A 54 15.40 10.80 2.33
N LEU A 55 14.27 10.42 2.97
CA LEU A 55 13.47 9.27 2.55
C LEU A 55 12.94 9.45 1.12
N MET A 56 12.28 10.57 0.81
CA MET A 56 11.65 10.80 -0.49
C MET A 56 12.69 10.96 -1.61
N GLU A 57 13.84 11.57 -1.31
CA GLU A 57 14.99 11.61 -2.22
C GLU A 57 15.47 10.20 -2.57
N LYS A 58 15.65 9.35 -1.55
CA LYS A 58 16.07 7.97 -1.81
C LYS A 58 15.04 7.18 -2.61
N LEU A 59 13.75 7.34 -2.32
CA LEU A 59 12.67 6.66 -3.03
C LEU A 59 12.62 7.07 -4.50
N GLY A 60 12.59 8.37 -4.81
CA GLY A 60 12.59 8.85 -6.19
C GLY A 60 13.83 8.45 -6.97
N ASN A 61 15.00 8.40 -6.32
CA ASN A 61 16.22 7.85 -6.92
C ASN A 61 16.09 6.36 -7.24
N MET A 62 15.58 5.54 -6.32
CA MET A 62 15.39 4.11 -6.56
C MET A 62 14.41 3.85 -7.71
N MET A 63 13.37 4.66 -7.85
CA MET A 63 12.43 4.60 -8.99
C MET A 63 13.15 4.85 -10.31
N ALA A 64 13.95 5.93 -10.41
CA ALA A 64 14.69 6.26 -11.61
C ALA A 64 15.73 5.19 -11.96
N ASP A 65 16.46 4.68 -10.96
CA ASP A 65 17.48 3.66 -11.13
C ASP A 65 16.92 2.35 -11.69
N GLU A 66 15.74 1.91 -11.21
CA GLU A 66 15.08 0.70 -11.72
C GLU A 66 14.69 0.85 -13.20
N VAL A 67 14.16 2.01 -13.61
CA VAL A 67 13.83 2.27 -15.02
C VAL A 67 15.09 2.30 -15.88
N ILE A 68 16.16 2.95 -15.42
CA ILE A 68 17.44 2.98 -16.13
C ILE A 68 17.98 1.55 -16.31
N GLU A 69 17.99 0.74 -15.25
CA GLU A 69 18.48 -0.64 -15.29
C GLU A 69 17.68 -1.51 -16.28
N HIS A 70 16.35 -1.41 -16.26
CA HIS A 70 15.49 -2.17 -17.18
C HIS A 70 15.61 -1.68 -18.63
N ASN A 71 15.74 -0.37 -18.86
CA ASN A 71 15.99 0.18 -20.17
C ASN A 71 17.32 -0.31 -20.76
N GLN A 72 18.39 -0.38 -19.96
CA GLN A 72 19.68 -0.95 -20.39
C GLN A 72 19.59 -2.43 -20.78
N LYS A 73 18.63 -3.16 -20.19
CA LYS A 73 18.35 -4.57 -20.48
C LYS A 73 17.30 -4.76 -21.58
N GLU A 74 16.75 -3.67 -22.13
CA GLU A 74 15.67 -3.68 -23.13
C GLU A 74 14.42 -4.47 -22.68
N ILE A 75 14.11 -4.44 -21.39
CA ILE A 75 12.90 -5.07 -20.81
C ILE A 75 11.92 -4.01 -20.30
N PRO A 76 10.60 -4.31 -20.29
CA PRO A 76 9.64 -3.39 -19.70
C PRO A 76 9.79 -3.31 -18.18
N THR A 77 9.55 -2.12 -17.63
CA THR A 77 9.33 -1.92 -16.19
C THR A 77 7.84 -1.91 -15.92
N LYS A 78 7.37 -2.63 -14.91
CA LYS A 78 5.94 -2.70 -14.55
C LYS A 78 5.76 -2.33 -13.09
N TRP A 79 5.05 -1.24 -12.83
CA TRP A 79 4.84 -0.72 -11.48
C TRP A 79 3.38 -0.73 -11.07
N VAL A 80 3.17 -0.83 -9.75
CA VAL A 80 1.94 -0.34 -9.11
C VAL A 80 2.30 0.95 -8.36
N LEU A 81 1.59 2.03 -8.66
CA LEU A 81 1.83 3.35 -8.05
C LEU A 81 0.60 3.88 -7.31
N PRO A 82 0.78 4.55 -6.17
CA PRO A 82 -0.26 5.31 -5.50
C PRO A 82 -0.35 6.71 -6.12
N ALA A 83 -1.47 7.40 -5.93
CA ALA A 83 -1.56 8.82 -6.29
C ALA A 83 -0.85 9.76 -5.29
N GLY A 84 -0.55 9.27 -4.08
CA GLY A 84 0.19 10.00 -3.05
C GLY A 84 0.90 9.05 -2.07
N PRO A 85 2.01 9.44 -1.41
CA PRO A 85 2.67 10.74 -1.42
C PRO A 85 3.23 11.15 -2.79
N THR A 86 3.50 12.44 -2.97
CA THR A 86 3.95 13.00 -4.27
C THR A 86 5.39 13.52 -4.23
N ASP A 87 6.00 13.57 -3.05
CA ASP A 87 7.32 14.18 -2.85
C ASP A 87 8.43 13.35 -3.53
N GLU A 88 8.31 12.02 -3.52
CA GLU A 88 9.20 11.12 -4.24
C GLU A 88 9.11 11.31 -5.76
N TYR A 89 7.94 11.70 -6.26
CA TYR A 89 7.74 11.98 -7.68
C TYR A 89 8.45 13.26 -8.11
N ASP A 90 8.63 14.25 -7.24
CA ASP A 90 9.43 15.44 -7.56
C ASP A 90 10.86 15.07 -7.95
N ILE A 91 11.44 14.13 -7.20
CA ILE A 91 12.81 13.64 -7.40
C ILE A 91 12.87 12.77 -8.65
N PHE A 92 11.92 11.84 -8.81
CA PHE A 92 11.83 10.98 -10.00
C PHE A 92 11.66 11.79 -11.29
N VAL A 93 10.70 12.71 -11.34
CA VAL A 93 10.40 13.56 -12.51
C VAL A 93 11.60 14.43 -12.87
N ARG A 94 12.26 15.03 -11.87
CA ARG A 94 13.48 15.81 -12.09
C ARG A 94 14.54 14.97 -12.80
N ARG A 95 14.84 13.77 -12.28
CA ARG A 95 15.83 12.86 -12.88
C ARG A 95 15.42 12.43 -14.29
N VAL A 96 14.15 12.11 -14.51
CA VAL A 96 13.64 11.74 -15.84
C VAL A 96 13.95 12.82 -16.86
N ASN A 97 13.61 14.08 -16.56
CA ASN A 97 13.82 15.20 -17.49
C ASN A 97 15.31 15.55 -17.65
N GLU A 98 16.06 15.64 -16.55
CA GLU A 98 17.48 16.06 -16.57
C GLU A 98 18.40 14.99 -17.19
N GLU A 99 18.20 13.71 -16.87
CA GLU A 99 19.01 12.59 -17.37
C GLU A 99 18.45 12.00 -18.67
N ARG A 100 17.30 12.50 -19.15
CA ARG A 100 16.63 12.06 -20.37
C ARG A 100 16.23 10.58 -20.34
N ILE A 101 15.71 10.13 -19.19
CA ILE A 101 15.29 8.74 -18.97
C ILE A 101 13.98 8.49 -19.73
N SER A 102 14.01 7.62 -20.73
CA SER A 102 12.79 7.25 -21.47
C SER A 102 11.88 6.35 -20.64
N LEU A 103 10.62 6.74 -20.45
CA LEU A 103 9.58 5.95 -19.80
C LEU A 103 8.69 5.20 -20.79
N LYS A 104 9.08 5.11 -22.06
CA LYS A 104 8.32 4.42 -23.11
C LYS A 104 8.07 2.94 -22.83
N ASN A 105 8.94 2.29 -22.06
CA ASN A 105 8.81 0.89 -21.68
C ASN A 105 8.26 0.70 -20.26
N LEU A 106 7.78 1.77 -19.62
CA LEU A 106 7.19 1.72 -18.27
C LEU A 106 5.67 1.51 -18.35
N TRP A 107 5.17 0.50 -17.65
CA TRP A 107 3.76 0.23 -17.43
C TRP A 107 3.40 0.57 -15.99
N ILE A 108 2.30 1.29 -15.78
CA ILE A 108 1.85 1.71 -14.46
C ILE A 108 0.42 1.26 -14.25
N PHE A 109 0.21 0.47 -13.20
CA PHE A 109 -1.09 0.13 -12.64
C PHE A 109 -1.38 1.06 -11.47
N HIS A 110 -2.38 1.92 -11.60
CA HIS A 110 -2.76 2.83 -10.52
C HIS A 110 -3.64 2.13 -9.49
N MET A 111 -3.37 2.40 -8.22
CA MET A 111 -3.96 1.68 -7.10
C MET A 111 -5.48 1.78 -7.02
N ASP A 112 -6.05 2.96 -7.23
CA ASP A 112 -7.45 3.22 -6.88
C ASP A 112 -8.01 4.51 -7.50
N GLU A 113 -9.33 4.68 -7.39
CA GLU A 113 -10.04 5.93 -7.63
C GLU A 113 -11.25 6.05 -6.69
N PHE A 114 -11.58 7.26 -6.24
CA PHE A 114 -12.77 7.47 -5.42
C PHE A 114 -14.06 7.37 -6.24
N LEU A 115 -15.13 6.96 -5.56
CA LEU A 115 -16.49 6.89 -6.10
C LEU A 115 -17.45 7.67 -5.19
N ASP A 116 -18.54 8.16 -5.77
CA ASP A 116 -19.62 8.74 -4.98
C ASP A 116 -20.37 7.68 -4.14
N TRP A 117 -21.36 8.12 -3.36
CA TRP A 117 -22.15 7.22 -2.49
C TRP A 117 -22.96 6.16 -3.25
N GLU A 118 -23.27 6.39 -4.53
CA GLU A 118 -23.92 5.42 -5.42
C GLU A 118 -22.92 4.45 -6.06
N GLY A 119 -21.61 4.65 -5.85
CA GLY A 119 -20.55 3.88 -6.48
C GLY A 119 -20.26 4.33 -7.92
N ARG A 120 -20.56 5.59 -8.28
CA ARG A 120 -20.26 6.15 -9.61
C ARG A 120 -18.95 6.92 -9.62
N PRO A 121 -18.29 7.02 -10.79
CA PRO A 121 -17.04 7.75 -10.92
C PRO A 121 -17.25 9.24 -10.71
N LEU A 122 -16.28 9.86 -10.05
CA LEU A 122 -16.19 11.31 -9.95
C LEU A 122 -15.47 11.90 -11.18
N PRO A 123 -15.65 13.19 -11.51
CA PRO A 123 -14.96 13.82 -12.63
C PRO A 123 -13.44 13.78 -12.47
N VAL A 124 -12.73 13.46 -13.56
CA VAL A 124 -11.27 13.54 -13.60
C VAL A 124 -10.83 15.00 -13.61
N ALA A 125 -10.21 15.45 -12.53
CA ALA A 125 -9.73 16.82 -12.34
C ALA A 125 -8.58 16.85 -11.33
N ASP A 126 -7.76 17.91 -11.33
CA ASP A 126 -6.74 18.11 -10.30
C ASP A 126 -7.39 18.45 -8.94
N THR A 127 -7.91 17.42 -8.28
CA THR A 127 -8.65 17.47 -7.02
C THR A 127 -8.32 16.25 -6.17
N TYR A 128 -8.53 16.35 -4.85
CA TYR A 128 -8.26 15.26 -3.92
C TYR A 128 -9.03 13.97 -4.23
N GLU A 129 -10.26 14.11 -4.72
CA GLU A 129 -11.15 13.00 -5.03
C GLU A 129 -10.89 12.37 -6.40
N SER A 130 -9.99 12.93 -7.20
CA SER A 130 -9.55 12.30 -8.45
C SER A 130 -8.07 11.98 -8.36
N LEU A 131 -7.82 10.72 -8.06
CA LEU A 131 -6.48 10.17 -7.99
C LEU A 131 -5.82 10.15 -9.38
N GLU A 132 -6.61 9.92 -10.43
CA GLU A 132 -6.15 10.09 -11.80
C GLU A 132 -5.79 11.53 -12.15
N GLY A 133 -6.65 12.49 -11.83
CA GLY A 133 -6.37 13.89 -12.09
C GLY A 133 -5.14 14.39 -11.34
N THR A 134 -4.99 13.97 -10.08
CA THR A 134 -3.79 14.22 -9.27
C THR A 134 -2.53 13.68 -9.96
N MET A 135 -2.52 12.43 -10.41
CA MET A 135 -1.35 11.86 -11.10
C MET A 135 -1.10 12.49 -12.48
N ASN A 136 -2.15 12.89 -13.19
CA ASN A 136 -2.03 13.63 -14.44
C ASN A 136 -1.33 14.99 -14.22
N ALA A 137 -1.62 15.69 -13.12
CA ALA A 137 -1.00 16.97 -12.78
C ALA A 137 0.40 16.80 -12.16
N CYS A 138 0.52 15.97 -11.13
CA CYS A 138 1.70 15.87 -10.27
C CYS A 138 2.80 14.94 -10.79
N PHE A 139 2.50 14.04 -11.72
CA PHE A 139 3.47 13.11 -12.30
C PHE A 139 3.58 13.30 -13.82
N TYR A 140 2.53 12.97 -14.57
CA TYR A 140 2.62 12.90 -16.03
C TYR A 140 2.78 14.28 -16.68
N GLY A 141 2.06 15.29 -16.22
CA GLY A 141 2.08 16.64 -16.79
C GLY A 141 3.39 17.40 -16.57
N ARG A 142 4.29 16.86 -15.75
CA ARG A 142 5.60 17.45 -15.42
C ARG A 142 6.77 16.76 -16.12
N ILE A 143 6.51 15.66 -16.83
CA ILE A 143 7.51 14.91 -17.60
C ILE A 143 7.44 15.37 -19.05
N ASP A 144 8.60 15.62 -19.67
CA ASP A 144 8.70 15.97 -21.09
C ASP A 144 7.99 14.92 -21.96
N GLU A 145 7.16 15.37 -22.91
CA GLU A 145 6.22 14.50 -23.65
C GLU A 145 6.92 13.34 -24.37
N GLU A 146 8.09 13.57 -24.93
CA GLU A 146 8.87 12.57 -25.65
C GLU A 146 9.51 11.48 -24.77
N LEU A 147 9.62 11.74 -23.46
CA LEU A 147 10.11 10.79 -22.45
C LEU A 147 8.97 10.06 -21.73
N ASN A 148 7.75 10.55 -21.86
CA ASN A 148 6.64 10.19 -20.98
C ASN A 148 6.16 8.74 -21.17
N VAL A 149 5.42 8.26 -20.17
CA VAL A 149 4.73 6.96 -20.22
C VAL A 149 3.62 7.03 -21.27
N PRO A 150 3.57 6.13 -22.26
CA PRO A 150 2.48 6.08 -23.24
C PRO A 150 1.12 5.94 -22.55
N LYS A 151 0.07 6.58 -23.09
CA LYS A 151 -1.25 6.63 -22.40
C LYS A 151 -1.86 5.25 -22.24
N GLU A 152 -1.66 4.38 -23.21
CA GLU A 152 -2.05 2.97 -23.22
C GLU A 152 -1.34 2.12 -22.15
N GLN A 153 -0.23 2.61 -21.58
CA GLN A 153 0.54 1.98 -20.50
C GLN A 153 0.19 2.54 -19.11
N ARG A 154 -0.81 3.43 -19.02
CA ARG A 154 -1.33 4.01 -17.77
C ARG A 154 -2.67 3.35 -17.45
N ILE A 155 -2.62 2.31 -16.62
CA ILE A 155 -3.74 1.43 -16.35
C ILE A 155 -4.47 1.91 -15.10
N TRP A 156 -5.71 2.34 -15.27
CA TRP A 156 -6.58 2.83 -14.20
C TRP A 156 -7.67 1.80 -13.89
N PRO A 157 -8.03 1.58 -12.61
CA PRO A 157 -9.20 0.78 -12.28
C PRO A 157 -10.47 1.55 -12.69
N ARG A 158 -11.36 0.88 -13.44
CA ARG A 158 -12.60 1.46 -13.94
C ARG A 158 -13.79 0.56 -13.64
N ILE A 159 -14.96 1.17 -13.45
CA ILE A 159 -16.20 0.42 -13.17
C ILE A 159 -16.82 -0.25 -14.40
N ASP A 160 -16.54 0.26 -15.61
CA ASP A 160 -17.06 -0.25 -16.87
C ASP A 160 -16.35 -1.53 -17.32
N ASN A 161 -15.11 -1.73 -16.88
CA ASN A 161 -14.37 -2.96 -17.02
C ASN A 161 -13.46 -3.22 -15.81
N ILE A 162 -14.07 -3.70 -14.72
CA ILE A 162 -13.39 -3.89 -13.43
C ILE A 162 -12.24 -4.90 -13.46
N ASP A 163 -12.37 -5.95 -14.28
CA ASP A 163 -11.35 -7.02 -14.39
C ASP A 163 -10.19 -6.65 -15.33
N TYR A 164 -10.24 -5.51 -16.03
CA TYR A 164 -9.26 -5.15 -17.06
C TYR A 164 -7.81 -5.17 -16.54
N ALA A 165 -7.57 -4.49 -15.42
CA ALA A 165 -6.24 -4.39 -14.83
C ALA A 165 -5.72 -5.76 -14.34
N ASP A 166 -6.60 -6.58 -13.75
CA ASP A 166 -6.24 -7.93 -13.31
C ASP A 166 -5.84 -8.83 -14.49
N ASN A 167 -6.62 -8.81 -15.56
CA ASN A 167 -6.36 -9.63 -16.75
C ASN A 167 -5.07 -9.18 -17.45
N LEU A 168 -4.89 -7.86 -17.65
CA LEU A 168 -3.68 -7.33 -18.26
C LEU A 168 -2.42 -7.61 -17.42
N CYS A 169 -2.52 -7.51 -16.09
CA CYS A 169 -1.42 -7.88 -15.21
C CYS A 169 -1.03 -9.35 -15.36
N GLU A 170 -2.01 -10.25 -15.49
CA GLU A 170 -1.79 -11.68 -15.74
C GLU A 170 -1.12 -11.92 -17.11
N GLU A 171 -1.60 -11.26 -18.16
CA GLU A 171 -1.01 -11.31 -19.51
C GLU A 171 0.44 -10.80 -19.55
N LEU A 172 0.75 -9.75 -18.80
CA LEU A 172 2.10 -9.20 -18.68
C LEU A 172 3.01 -10.00 -17.74
N GLY A 173 2.50 -11.07 -17.10
CA GLY A 173 3.26 -11.95 -16.21
C GLY A 173 3.58 -11.32 -14.85
N GLY A 174 2.68 -10.48 -14.32
CA GLY A 174 2.84 -9.78 -13.05
C GLY A 174 3.58 -8.45 -13.15
N VAL A 175 3.80 -7.81 -12.01
CA VAL A 175 4.50 -6.51 -11.90
C VAL A 175 5.91 -6.67 -11.32
N ASP A 176 6.78 -5.69 -11.54
CA ASP A 176 8.13 -5.70 -10.99
C ASP A 176 8.14 -5.13 -9.57
N THR A 177 7.62 -3.91 -9.40
CA THR A 177 7.64 -3.22 -8.10
C THR A 177 6.30 -2.59 -7.74
N VAL A 178 5.86 -2.84 -6.51
CA VAL A 178 4.80 -2.08 -5.85
C VAL A 178 5.45 -1.00 -4.99
N TRP A 179 5.18 0.26 -5.31
CA TRP A 179 5.54 1.39 -4.45
C TRP A 179 4.35 1.67 -3.55
N ALA A 180 4.45 1.36 -2.27
CA ALA A 180 3.28 1.33 -1.40
C ALA A 180 3.31 2.42 -0.33
N GLY A 181 2.39 3.37 -0.46
CA GLY A 181 1.86 4.07 0.71
C GLY A 181 1.13 3.06 1.60
N VAL A 182 1.41 3.10 2.90
CA VAL A 182 0.72 2.27 3.90
C VAL A 182 -0.22 3.16 4.69
N GLY A 183 -1.36 2.67 5.21
CA GLY A 183 -2.24 3.38 6.17
C GLY A 183 -1.94 3.06 7.64
N ALA A 184 -2.66 3.65 8.59
CA ALA A 184 -2.38 3.50 10.04
C ALA A 184 -2.65 2.07 10.50
N THR A 185 -3.67 1.50 9.88
CA THR A 185 -4.22 0.17 10.11
C THR A 185 -3.79 -0.82 9.02
N GLY A 186 -2.68 -0.51 8.33
CA GLY A 186 -2.06 -1.44 7.38
C GLY A 186 -2.78 -1.61 6.05
N LEU A 187 -3.69 -0.72 5.66
CA LEU A 187 -4.17 -0.68 4.28
C LEU A 187 -3.04 -0.30 3.30
N VAL A 188 -3.12 -0.83 2.08
CA VAL A 188 -2.36 -0.39 0.90
C VAL A 188 -3.37 -0.22 -0.23
N ALA A 189 -3.35 0.93 -0.92
CA ALA A 189 -4.51 1.40 -1.68
C ALA A 189 -5.76 1.47 -0.76
N PHE A 190 -6.98 1.27 -1.27
CA PHE A 190 -8.15 1.00 -0.43
C PHE A 190 -8.37 -0.47 -0.06
N ASN A 191 -7.30 -1.29 0.00
CA ASN A 191 -7.38 -2.64 0.54
C ASN A 191 -7.27 -2.61 2.07
N GLU A 192 -8.38 -2.29 2.71
CA GLU A 192 -8.48 -2.15 4.16
C GLU A 192 -8.74 -3.47 4.89
N ALA A 193 -8.75 -3.45 6.22
CA ALA A 193 -9.21 -4.60 6.99
C ALA A 193 -10.70 -4.87 6.68
N PRO A 194 -11.09 -6.09 6.23
CA PRO A 194 -12.48 -6.41 5.98
C PRO A 194 -13.24 -6.58 7.29
N ARG A 195 -14.07 -5.59 7.64
CA ARG A 195 -14.83 -5.53 8.89
C ARG A 195 -16.32 -5.78 8.63
N ASN A 196 -16.68 -7.04 8.42
CA ASN A 196 -18.07 -7.43 8.22
C ASN A 196 -18.49 -8.55 9.18
N TYR A 197 -19.68 -8.45 9.77
CA TYR A 197 -20.19 -9.47 10.69
C TYR A 197 -20.91 -10.62 9.97
N CYS A 198 -21.36 -10.40 8.73
CA CYS A 198 -22.09 -11.37 7.90
C CYS A 198 -21.18 -12.32 7.11
N TYR A 199 -19.92 -11.94 6.84
CA TYR A 199 -18.96 -12.81 6.17
C TYR A 199 -17.55 -12.58 6.70
N ARG A 200 -16.70 -13.60 6.56
CA ARG A 200 -15.29 -13.55 6.96
C ARG A 200 -14.45 -14.00 5.78
N LEU A 201 -13.42 -13.24 5.46
CA LEU A 201 -12.43 -13.62 4.47
C LEU A 201 -11.26 -14.30 5.18
N THR A 202 -10.68 -15.30 4.53
CA THR A 202 -9.38 -15.85 4.87
C THR A 202 -8.27 -14.99 4.28
N VAL A 203 -7.04 -15.16 4.78
CA VAL A 203 -5.86 -14.49 4.22
C VAL A 203 -5.68 -14.83 2.74
N ASP A 204 -5.90 -16.09 2.35
CA ASP A 204 -5.72 -16.53 0.96
C ASP A 204 -6.81 -15.99 0.03
N GLU A 205 -8.08 -15.94 0.47
CA GLU A 205 -9.14 -15.28 -0.29
C GLU A 205 -8.86 -13.80 -0.52
N TYR A 206 -8.39 -13.09 0.51
CA TYR A 206 -8.07 -11.66 0.38
C TYR A 206 -6.85 -11.44 -0.52
N ALA A 207 -5.84 -12.30 -0.42
CA ALA A 207 -4.65 -12.26 -1.28
C ALA A 207 -4.99 -12.51 -2.77
N GLN A 208 -5.99 -13.35 -3.05
CA GLN A 208 -6.51 -13.58 -4.40
C GLN A 208 -7.60 -12.57 -4.82
N GLY A 209 -7.92 -11.59 -3.95
CA GLY A 209 -8.88 -10.55 -4.24
C GLY A 209 -8.48 -9.73 -5.45
N LYS A 210 -9.39 -9.62 -6.42
CA LYS A 210 -9.25 -8.80 -7.62
C LYS A 210 -9.61 -7.33 -7.36
N THR A 211 -9.47 -6.51 -8.40
CA THR A 211 -10.03 -5.15 -8.44
C THR A 211 -11.51 -5.17 -8.07
N ARG A 212 -11.91 -4.28 -7.17
CA ARG A 212 -13.28 -4.26 -6.63
C ARG A 212 -13.68 -2.88 -6.14
N ILE A 213 -15.00 -2.66 -6.04
CA ILE A 213 -15.57 -1.52 -5.33
C ILE A 213 -15.57 -1.83 -3.83
N VAL A 214 -15.20 -0.84 -3.02
CA VAL A 214 -15.15 -0.91 -1.56
C VAL A 214 -15.95 0.23 -0.93
N GLU A 215 -16.56 -0.05 0.22
CA GLU A 215 -16.96 0.97 1.18
C GLU A 215 -15.78 1.23 2.10
N LEU A 216 -15.45 2.51 2.30
CA LEU A 216 -14.29 2.89 3.10
C LEU A 216 -14.60 2.74 4.59
N ASN A 217 -13.65 2.25 5.38
CA ASN A 217 -13.86 2.17 6.82
C ASN A 217 -13.84 3.57 7.46
N ASP A 218 -14.61 3.72 8.55
CA ASP A 218 -14.73 4.97 9.30
C ASP A 218 -13.38 5.54 9.75
N ASP A 219 -12.45 4.71 10.21
CA ASP A 219 -11.12 5.14 10.64
C ASP A 219 -10.27 5.68 9.49
N SER A 220 -10.40 5.12 8.28
CA SER A 220 -9.74 5.63 7.09
C SER A 220 -10.33 6.97 6.65
N MET A 221 -11.66 7.12 6.69
CA MET A 221 -12.33 8.39 6.40
C MET A 221 -11.91 9.48 7.41
N VAL A 222 -11.92 9.18 8.71
CA VAL A 222 -11.46 10.08 9.77
C VAL A 222 -9.99 10.46 9.54
N ALA A 223 -9.13 9.50 9.23
CA ALA A 223 -7.71 9.74 9.01
C ALA A 223 -7.46 10.67 7.82
N MET A 224 -8.16 10.48 6.70
CA MET A 224 -8.06 11.34 5.52
C MET A 224 -8.59 12.75 5.79
N ALA A 225 -9.77 12.86 6.40
CA ALA A 225 -10.37 14.14 6.76
C ALA A 225 -9.48 14.95 7.71
N HIS A 226 -8.89 14.29 8.72
CA HIS A 226 -7.97 14.93 9.67
C HIS A 226 -6.74 15.51 8.97
N ARG A 227 -6.11 14.76 8.05
CA ARG A 227 -4.86 15.21 7.42
C ARG A 227 -5.03 16.32 6.40
N SER A 228 -6.13 16.27 5.66
CA SER A 228 -6.26 17.11 4.46
C SER A 228 -7.28 18.23 4.64
N PHE A 229 -8.24 18.07 5.55
CA PHE A 229 -9.45 18.90 5.56
C PHE A 229 -9.88 19.35 6.96
N GLY A 230 -8.95 19.40 7.92
CA GLY A 230 -9.26 19.88 9.28
C GLY A 230 -10.38 19.08 9.96
N CYS A 231 -10.43 17.76 9.72
CA CYS A 231 -11.49 16.85 10.17
C CYS A 231 -12.88 17.08 9.57
N CYS A 232 -13.02 17.77 8.42
CA CYS A 232 -14.28 17.81 7.69
C CYS A 232 -14.61 16.42 7.12
N LEU A 233 -15.36 15.61 7.87
CA LEU A 233 -15.68 14.21 7.51
C LEU A 233 -16.47 14.11 6.21
N ASP A 234 -17.41 15.04 5.98
CA ASP A 234 -18.26 15.09 4.78
C ASP A 234 -17.47 15.38 3.48
N ARG A 235 -16.17 15.68 3.58
CA ARG A 235 -15.30 15.98 2.44
C ARG A 235 -14.73 14.73 1.77
N ILE A 236 -14.85 13.56 2.40
CA ILE A 236 -14.27 12.31 1.91
C ILE A 236 -15.35 11.47 1.21
N PRO A 237 -15.18 11.07 -0.07
CA PRO A 237 -16.10 10.16 -0.72
C PRO A 237 -16.15 8.81 0.02
N PRO A 238 -17.34 8.21 0.24
CA PRO A 238 -17.48 7.04 1.11
C PRO A 238 -17.12 5.72 0.42
N LYS A 239 -16.94 5.72 -0.91
CA LYS A 239 -16.65 4.53 -1.71
C LYS A 239 -15.44 4.77 -2.59
N ALA A 240 -14.82 3.68 -3.03
CA ALA A 240 -13.74 3.70 -3.99
C ALA A 240 -13.74 2.43 -4.84
N ILE A 241 -13.07 2.47 -5.98
CA ILE A 241 -12.61 1.28 -6.71
C ILE A 241 -11.11 1.13 -6.45
N THR A 242 -10.65 -0.08 -6.15
CA THR A 242 -9.26 -0.36 -5.84
C THR A 242 -8.78 -1.61 -6.55
N LEU A 243 -7.55 -1.60 -7.04
CA LEU A 243 -6.81 -2.80 -7.39
C LEU A 243 -6.78 -3.72 -6.17
N GLY A 244 -7.00 -5.01 -6.41
CA GLY A 244 -6.91 -6.02 -5.37
C GLY A 244 -5.48 -6.50 -5.13
N PHE A 245 -5.31 -7.31 -4.09
CA PHE A 245 -4.04 -7.94 -3.79
C PHE A 245 -3.58 -8.94 -4.87
N LYS A 246 -4.48 -9.48 -5.72
CA LYS A 246 -4.07 -10.37 -6.82
C LYS A 246 -3.01 -9.73 -7.71
N VAL A 247 -3.20 -8.46 -8.09
CA VAL A 247 -2.21 -7.70 -8.87
C VAL A 247 -0.99 -7.37 -8.02
N MET A 248 -1.19 -6.76 -6.85
CA MET A 248 -0.08 -6.26 -6.03
C MET A 248 0.87 -7.38 -5.51
N LEU A 249 0.35 -8.55 -5.18
CA LEU A 249 1.14 -9.67 -4.68
C LEU A 249 1.83 -10.46 -5.80
N SER A 250 1.57 -10.16 -7.07
CA SER A 250 2.35 -10.68 -8.20
C SER A 250 3.73 -10.00 -8.34
N ALA A 251 3.98 -8.96 -7.55
CA ALA A 251 5.20 -8.18 -7.60
C ALA A 251 6.44 -9.00 -7.26
N LYS A 252 7.56 -8.68 -7.92
CA LYS A 252 8.88 -9.20 -7.51
C LYS A 252 9.38 -8.49 -6.26
N ARG A 253 9.04 -7.20 -6.12
CA ARG A 253 9.46 -6.34 -5.01
C ARG A 253 8.32 -5.44 -4.52
N CYS A 254 8.27 -5.19 -3.22
CA CYS A 254 7.40 -4.18 -2.61
C CYS A 254 8.24 -3.22 -1.75
N VAL A 255 8.07 -1.92 -1.96
CA VAL A 255 8.69 -0.87 -1.16
C VAL A 255 7.62 -0.11 -0.40
N TYR A 256 7.59 -0.27 0.92
CA TYR A 256 6.75 0.55 1.77
C TYR A 256 7.38 1.91 1.99
N MET A 257 6.65 2.96 1.65
CA MET A 257 7.05 4.37 1.73
C MET A 257 6.35 4.99 2.94
N VAL A 258 6.98 4.94 4.12
CA VAL A 258 6.32 5.26 5.39
C VAL A 258 7.07 6.35 6.14
N GLY A 259 6.77 7.62 5.85
CA GLY A 259 7.47 8.78 6.42
C GLY A 259 6.57 9.84 7.04
N THR A 260 5.40 9.46 7.56
CA THR A 260 4.38 10.42 8.03
C THR A 260 4.24 10.48 9.55
N GLY A 261 5.29 10.15 10.31
CA GLY A 261 5.39 10.46 11.73
C GLY A 261 4.51 9.58 12.65
N PRO A 262 4.01 10.10 13.78
CA PRO A 262 3.57 9.29 14.92
C PRO A 262 2.48 8.27 14.65
N TRP A 263 1.50 8.61 13.79
CA TRP A 263 0.36 7.74 13.50
C TRP A 263 0.72 6.47 12.71
N LYS A 264 1.99 6.31 12.32
CA LYS A 264 2.53 5.15 11.62
C LYS A 264 3.36 4.21 12.48
N GLN A 265 3.74 4.63 13.67
CA GLN A 265 4.73 3.91 14.47
C GLN A 265 4.29 2.46 14.74
N THR A 266 3.02 2.23 15.11
CA THR A 266 2.50 0.87 15.36
C THR A 266 2.50 -0.01 14.12
N VAL A 267 2.06 0.51 12.95
CA VAL A 267 2.02 -0.30 11.73
C VAL A 267 3.44 -0.67 11.26
N CYS A 268 4.44 0.17 11.48
CA CYS A 268 5.84 -0.19 11.23
C CYS A 268 6.26 -1.40 12.06
N ARG A 269 5.86 -1.48 13.34
CA ARG A 269 6.13 -2.65 14.18
C ARG A 269 5.41 -3.90 13.67
N ILE A 270 4.16 -3.76 13.27
CA ILE A 270 3.37 -4.87 12.75
C ILE A 270 3.95 -5.39 11.42
N ILE A 271 4.34 -4.51 10.50
CA ILE A 271 5.03 -4.88 9.26
C ILE A 271 6.30 -5.70 9.56
N LEU A 272 7.07 -5.30 10.57
CA LEU A 272 8.35 -5.93 10.89
C LEU A 272 8.21 -7.31 11.50
N PHE A 273 7.16 -7.58 12.29
CA PHE A 273 7.12 -8.79 13.13
C PHE A 273 5.90 -9.69 12.91
N SER A 274 4.78 -9.14 12.44
CA SER A 274 3.53 -9.88 12.37
C SER A 274 3.54 -10.93 11.28
N GLU A 275 2.95 -12.08 11.60
CA GLU A 275 2.49 -12.98 10.56
C GLU A 275 1.30 -12.37 9.76
N PRO A 276 1.01 -12.88 8.54
CA PRO A 276 0.00 -12.31 7.65
C PRO A 276 -1.41 -12.28 8.27
N THR A 277 -2.02 -11.11 8.37
CA THR A 277 -3.32 -10.91 9.00
C THR A 277 -4.17 -9.90 8.23
N LEU A 278 -5.48 -10.13 8.21
CA LEU A 278 -6.43 -9.17 7.63
C LEU A 278 -6.68 -7.96 8.53
N GLU A 279 -6.23 -7.99 9.78
CA GLU A 279 -6.27 -6.82 10.68
C GLU A 279 -5.33 -5.71 10.19
N TYR A 280 -4.23 -6.09 9.52
CA TYR A 280 -3.25 -5.21 8.90
C TYR A 280 -2.85 -5.79 7.54
N PRO A 281 -3.62 -5.53 6.48
CA PRO A 281 -3.43 -6.17 5.17
C PRO A 281 -2.03 -6.05 4.55
N VAL A 282 -1.27 -5.02 4.90
CA VAL A 282 0.14 -4.83 4.54
C VAL A 282 1.02 -6.03 4.93
N THR A 283 0.62 -6.82 5.93
CA THR A 283 1.34 -8.04 6.32
C THR A 283 1.21 -9.18 5.31
N LEU A 284 0.40 -9.03 4.24
CA LEU A 284 0.31 -10.02 3.18
C LEU A 284 1.55 -10.00 2.28
N PHE A 285 2.12 -8.84 1.93
CA PHE A 285 3.26 -8.84 0.99
C PHE A 285 4.43 -9.70 1.45
N PRO A 286 4.90 -9.68 2.72
CA PRO A 286 6.00 -10.53 3.16
C PRO A 286 5.74 -12.03 3.02
N LYS A 287 4.48 -12.46 2.87
CA LYS A 287 4.11 -13.86 2.62
C LYS A 287 4.30 -14.27 1.16
N TYR A 288 4.04 -13.36 0.22
CA TYR A 288 3.89 -13.70 -1.21
C TYR A 288 4.93 -13.02 -2.11
N VAL A 289 5.44 -11.85 -1.71
CA VAL A 289 6.40 -11.07 -2.50
C VAL A 289 7.82 -11.41 -2.05
N PRO A 290 8.72 -11.80 -2.99
CA PRO A 290 10.08 -12.25 -2.65
C PRO A 290 10.93 -11.20 -1.92
N GLU A 291 10.81 -9.93 -2.28
CA GLU A 291 11.55 -8.84 -1.67
C GLU A 291 10.62 -7.76 -1.15
N VAL A 292 10.62 -7.53 0.17
CA VAL A 292 9.84 -6.46 0.79
C VAL A 292 10.74 -5.58 1.64
N ILE A 293 10.67 -4.28 1.40
CA ILE A 293 11.50 -3.27 2.06
C ILE A 293 10.60 -2.24 2.73
N LEU A 294 10.75 -2.05 4.04
CA LEU A 294 10.19 -0.91 4.77
C LEU A 294 11.18 0.24 4.74
N CYS A 295 10.85 1.31 4.00
CA CYS A 295 11.58 2.57 4.03
C CYS A 295 10.82 3.56 4.92
N THR A 296 11.47 4.03 5.99
CA THR A 296 10.85 4.88 7.01
C THR A 296 11.81 5.90 7.59
N THR A 297 11.32 6.82 8.43
CA THR A 297 12.14 7.85 9.07
C THR A 297 12.45 7.52 10.52
N GLU A 298 13.50 8.14 11.07
CA GLU A 298 13.86 8.07 12.49
C GLU A 298 12.67 8.39 13.41
N GLU A 299 11.90 9.43 13.10
CA GLU A 299 10.68 9.81 13.83
C GLU A 299 9.57 8.74 13.70
N THR A 300 9.40 8.21 12.49
CA THR A 300 8.28 7.32 12.17
C THR A 300 8.47 5.93 12.76
N ILE A 301 9.71 5.47 12.92
CA ILE A 301 9.99 4.16 13.51
C ILE A 301 10.07 4.21 15.04
N ASP A 302 10.28 5.39 15.63
CA ASP A 302 10.44 5.56 17.08
C ASP A 302 9.12 5.50 17.85
N HIS A 303 8.77 4.34 18.40
CA HIS A 303 7.46 4.13 19.03
C HIS A 303 7.47 4.63 20.49
N PRO A 304 6.44 5.34 20.98
CA PRO A 304 6.42 5.91 22.34
C PRO A 304 6.51 4.86 23.45
N MET A 305 5.98 3.65 23.24
CA MET A 305 6.10 2.54 24.19
C MET A 305 7.53 1.98 24.32
N ALA A 306 8.46 2.34 23.44
CA ALA A 306 9.87 2.00 23.61
C ALA A 306 10.57 2.89 24.65
N HIS A 307 9.87 3.92 25.15
CA HIS A 307 10.37 4.89 26.11
C HIS A 307 9.56 4.83 27.42
N GLU A 308 10.11 5.46 28.46
CA GLU A 308 9.37 5.65 29.71
C GLU A 308 8.10 6.47 29.44
N THR A 309 6.94 5.83 29.55
CA THR A 309 5.66 6.48 29.31
C THR A 309 5.18 7.14 30.60
N LYS A 310 5.02 8.46 30.58
CA LYS A 310 4.36 9.20 31.67
C LYS A 310 2.88 9.39 31.36
N GLY A 311 2.05 9.40 32.39
CA GLY A 311 0.69 9.91 32.26
C GLY A 311 0.70 11.39 31.89
N TRP A 312 -0.48 11.90 31.50
CA TRP A 312 -0.70 13.33 31.21
C TRP A 312 -0.33 14.22 32.39
#